data_AF-A0A6A3Q439-F1
#
_entry.id   AF-A0A6A3Q439-F1
#
_cell.length_a   1.000
_cell.length_b   1.000
_cell.length_c   1.000
_cell.angle_alpha   90.00
_cell.angle_beta   90.00
_cell.angle_gamma   90.00
#
_symmetry.space_group_name_H-M   'P 1'
#
loop_
_entity.id
_entity.type
_entity.pdbx_description
1 polymer ?
#
loop_
_entity_poly.entity_id
_entity_poly.type
_entity_poly.pdbx_seq_one_letter_code
_entity_poly.pdbx_strand_id
1 'polypeptide(L)'
;MCLVSDNANAVRTMVASVFGGVITVKQDPFHLIDRVSAKLASKPKQKWLKKELRSALYDVDRQLRPPDEMEIEFKKVVESVDLSDVSCTEASWTGCWKYNAKLIREGDLHVPNNDYREDRAKPVRIVATSQLEGFHSALKKLLNRSLSVDVGMRILDVFIVRHNLRMGTKFGRNPSFGEIDFVSLAQAAILSQGVLPESPQLAFV
;
A
#
# COMPACT_ATOMS: atom_id res chain seq x y z
N MET A 1 13.93 -1.51 -7.51
CA MET A 1 13.02 -0.87 -6.52
C MET A 1 11.65 -1.50 -6.69
N CYS A 2 10.90 -1.73 -5.60
CA CYS A 2 9.64 -2.46 -5.64
C CYS A 2 8.49 -1.61 -5.09
N LEU A 3 7.35 -1.61 -5.78
CA LEU A 3 6.09 -1.06 -5.28
C LEU A 3 5.15 -2.23 -4.96
N VAL A 4 4.59 -2.26 -3.75
CA VAL A 4 3.58 -3.24 -3.36
C VAL A 4 2.20 -2.58 -3.45
N SER A 5 1.23 -3.24 -4.08
CA SER A 5 -0.13 -2.71 -4.27
C SER A 5 -1.20 -3.81 -4.08
N ASP A 6 -2.34 -3.40 -3.55
CA ASP A 6 -3.55 -4.21 -3.44
C ASP A 6 -4.17 -4.60 -4.79
N ASN A 7 -3.99 -3.75 -5.81
CA ASN A 7 -4.38 -3.98 -7.19
C ASN A 7 -3.19 -3.74 -8.12
N ALA A 8 -2.19 -4.63 -8.02
CA ALA A 8 -0.96 -4.53 -8.80
C ALA A 8 -1.23 -4.42 -10.31
N ASN A 9 -2.22 -5.16 -10.82
CA ASN A 9 -2.58 -5.13 -12.25
C ASN A 9 -3.04 -3.76 -12.74
N ALA A 10 -3.81 -3.02 -11.93
CA ALA A 10 -4.28 -1.70 -12.32
C ALA A 10 -3.16 -0.66 -12.38
N VAL A 11 -2.14 -0.81 -11.52
CA VAL A 11 -1.07 0.20 -11.39
C VAL A 11 0.19 -0.14 -12.18
N ARG A 12 0.38 -1.39 -12.61
CA ARG A 12 1.55 -1.85 -13.38
C ARG A 12 1.86 -0.96 -14.59
N THR A 13 0.86 -0.69 -15.43
CA THR A 13 1.03 0.10 -16.66
C THR A 13 1.43 1.54 -16.34
N MET A 14 0.78 2.15 -15.35
CA MET A 14 1.09 3.50 -14.90
C MET A 14 2.51 3.59 -14.32
N VAL A 15 2.90 2.64 -13.48
CA VAL A 15 4.24 2.63 -12.89
C VAL A 15 5.30 2.41 -13.95
N ALA A 16 5.04 1.50 -14.90
CA ALA A 16 5.95 1.26 -16.02
C ALA A 16 6.13 2.51 -16.89
N SER A 17 5.06 3.26 -17.17
CA SER A 17 5.13 4.47 -18.00
C SER A 17 5.86 5.62 -17.31
N VAL A 18 5.63 5.83 -16.01
CA VAL A 18 6.27 6.91 -15.25
C VAL A 18 7.75 6.61 -14.95
N PHE A 19 8.06 5.36 -14.60
CA PHE A 19 9.39 4.99 -14.13
C PHE A 19 10.20 4.18 -15.14
N GLY A 20 9.78 4.12 -16.40
CA GLY A 20 10.51 3.43 -17.47
C GLY A 20 10.79 1.95 -17.19
N GLY A 21 9.89 1.27 -16.46
CA GLY A 21 10.05 -0.13 -16.05
C GLY A 21 11.08 -0.39 -14.94
N VAL A 22 11.72 0.64 -14.37
CA VAL A 22 12.73 0.51 -13.31
C VAL A 22 12.13 0.04 -11.97
N ILE A 23 10.83 0.32 -11.76
CA ILE A 23 10.08 -0.11 -10.59
C ILE A 23 9.23 -1.32 -10.93
N THR A 24 9.45 -2.42 -10.23
CA THR A 24 8.59 -3.61 -10.31
C THR A 24 7.40 -3.44 -9.38
N VAL A 25 6.20 -3.72 -9.88
CA VAL A 25 4.99 -3.79 -9.06
C VAL A 25 4.77 -5.22 -8.58
N LYS A 26 4.48 -5.38 -7.30
CA LYS A 26 4.17 -6.65 -6.63
C LYS A 26 2.79 -6.56 -5.99
N GLN A 27 2.11 -7.70 -5.94
CA GLN A 27 0.82 -7.83 -5.28
C GLN A 27 1.00 -7.87 -3.77
N ASP A 28 0.14 -7.16 -3.03
CA ASP A 28 0.11 -7.22 -1.57
C ASP A 28 -0.42 -8.58 -1.08
N PRO A 29 0.39 -9.35 -0.33
CA PRO A 29 -0.02 -10.61 0.29
C PRO A 29 -1.23 -10.50 1.20
N PHE A 30 -1.41 -9.36 1.90
CA PHE A 30 -2.57 -9.15 2.76
C PHE A 30 -3.88 -9.17 1.97
N HIS A 31 -3.91 -8.42 0.88
CA HIS A 31 -5.10 -8.34 0.03
C HIS A 31 -5.39 -9.66 -0.69
N LEU A 32 -4.36 -10.46 -0.98
CA LEU A 32 -4.55 -11.84 -1.43
C LEU A 32 -5.26 -12.67 -0.34
N ILE A 33 -4.72 -12.67 0.89
CA ILE A 33 -5.28 -13.41 2.03
C ILE A 33 -6.74 -13.02 2.26
N ASP A 34 -7.05 -11.72 2.24
CA ASP A 34 -8.40 -11.22 2.44
C ASP A 34 -9.34 -11.63 1.31
N ARG A 35 -8.90 -11.53 0.04
CA ARG A 35 -9.69 -11.91 -1.13
C ARG A 35 -10.04 -13.39 -1.16
N VAL A 36 -9.06 -14.25 -0.88
CA VAL A 36 -9.28 -15.71 -0.84
C VAL A 36 -10.16 -16.07 0.36
N SER A 37 -9.86 -15.52 1.54
CA SER A 37 -10.62 -15.83 2.75
C SER A 37 -12.07 -15.37 2.68
N ALA A 38 -12.37 -14.25 2.01
CA ALA A 38 -13.73 -13.73 1.86
C ALA A 38 -14.67 -14.67 1.08
N LYS A 39 -14.15 -15.70 0.40
CA LYS A 39 -14.94 -16.71 -0.31
C LYS A 39 -15.51 -17.80 0.61
N LEU A 40 -15.20 -17.79 1.90
CA LEU A 40 -15.84 -18.69 2.87
C LEU A 40 -17.11 -18.07 3.46
N ALA A 41 -18.10 -18.91 3.75
CA ALA A 41 -19.41 -18.47 4.23
C ALA A 41 -19.40 -17.91 5.65
N SER A 42 -18.62 -18.51 6.56
CA SER A 42 -18.67 -18.17 7.98
C SER A 42 -17.43 -17.38 8.44
N LYS A 43 -17.66 -16.33 9.25
CA LYS A 43 -16.56 -15.53 9.85
C LYS A 43 -15.51 -16.36 10.60
N PRO A 44 -15.87 -17.41 11.37
CA PRO A 44 -14.87 -18.27 12.01
C PRO A 44 -13.96 -18.97 10.99
N LYS A 45 -14.52 -19.51 9.90
CA LYS A 45 -13.75 -20.17 8.84
C LYS A 45 -12.89 -19.16 8.07
N GLN A 46 -13.42 -17.97 7.78
CA GLN A 46 -12.63 -16.88 7.20
C GLN A 46 -11.42 -16.54 8.10
N LYS A 47 -11.61 -16.41 9.41
CA LYS A 47 -10.53 -16.11 10.36
C LYS A 47 -9.48 -17.24 10.42
N TRP A 48 -9.93 -18.49 10.40
CA TRP A 48 -9.04 -19.65 10.31
C TRP A 48 -8.21 -19.62 9.04
N LEU A 49 -8.85 -19.46 7.87
CA LEU A 49 -8.15 -19.46 6.59
C LEU A 49 -7.16 -18.29 6.48
N LYS A 50 -7.50 -17.10 7.01
CA LYS A 50 -6.54 -15.99 7.09
C LYS A 50 -5.29 -16.35 7.89
N LYS A 51 -5.43 -17.13 8.96
CA LYS A 51 -4.30 -17.58 9.78
C LYS A 51 -3.45 -18.60 9.01
N GLU A 52 -4.08 -19.62 8.43
CA GLU A 52 -3.37 -20.66 7.67
C GLU A 52 -2.64 -20.08 6.47
N LEU A 53 -3.28 -19.17 5.71
CA LEU A 53 -2.63 -18.50 4.59
C LEU A 53 -1.48 -17.60 5.04
N ARG A 54 -1.58 -16.91 6.18
CA ARG A 54 -0.42 -16.17 6.74
C ARG A 54 0.73 -17.13 7.04
N SER A 55 0.45 -18.28 7.65
CA SER A 55 1.47 -19.29 7.90
C SER A 55 2.02 -19.96 6.63
N ALA A 56 1.26 -19.96 5.53
CA ALA A 56 1.68 -20.49 4.25
C ALA A 56 2.56 -19.50 3.46
N LEU A 57 2.29 -18.19 3.56
CA LEU A 57 3.02 -17.17 2.80
C LEU A 57 4.32 -16.72 3.48
N TYR A 58 4.37 -16.79 4.81
CA TYR A 58 5.49 -16.31 5.60
C TYR A 58 6.23 -17.47 6.31
N ASP A 59 7.56 -17.36 6.40
CA ASP A 59 8.39 -18.29 7.17
C ASP A 59 8.41 -17.96 8.68
N VAL A 60 9.21 -18.71 9.44
CA VAL A 60 9.35 -18.56 10.89
C VAL A 60 9.92 -17.19 11.30
N ASP A 61 10.75 -16.60 10.44
CA ASP A 61 11.32 -15.26 10.61
C ASP A 61 10.36 -14.16 10.14
N ARG A 62 9.17 -14.57 9.67
CA ARG A 62 8.12 -13.74 9.10
C ARG A 62 8.59 -13.00 7.84
N GLN A 63 9.50 -13.60 7.11
CA GLN A 63 9.87 -13.24 5.74
C GLN A 63 8.92 -13.92 4.76
N LEU A 64 8.79 -13.36 3.56
CA LEU A 64 8.00 -14.01 2.52
C LEU A 64 8.80 -15.20 1.98
N ARG A 65 8.15 -16.37 1.92
CA ARG A 65 8.77 -17.57 1.37
C ARG A 65 9.21 -17.36 -0.09
N PRO A 66 10.18 -18.13 -0.60
CA PRO A 66 10.48 -18.19 -2.03
C PRO A 66 9.23 -18.61 -2.83
N PRO A 67 9.08 -18.15 -4.08
CA PRO A 67 7.89 -18.44 -4.91
C PRO A 67 7.48 -19.92 -4.96
N ASP A 68 8.45 -20.83 -5.18
CA ASP A 68 8.18 -22.26 -5.32
C ASP A 68 7.63 -22.87 -4.02
N GLU A 69 8.27 -22.56 -2.89
CA GLU A 69 7.84 -23.02 -1.57
C GLU A 69 6.50 -22.39 -1.18
N MET A 70 6.35 -21.08 -1.40
CA MET A 70 5.13 -20.33 -1.11
C MET A 70 3.93 -20.91 -1.85
N GLU A 71 4.09 -21.28 -3.12
CA GLU A 71 3.01 -21.86 -3.92
C GLU A 71 2.56 -23.22 -3.38
N ILE A 72 3.52 -24.09 -3.05
CA ILE A 72 3.25 -25.43 -2.50
C ILE A 72 2.43 -25.31 -1.22
N GLU A 73 2.87 -24.44 -0.31
CA GLU A 73 2.24 -24.25 0.99
C GLU A 73 0.88 -23.57 0.88
N PHE A 74 0.75 -22.59 -0.02
CA PHE A 74 -0.52 -21.95 -0.34
C PHE A 74 -1.53 -22.98 -0.86
N LYS A 75 -1.14 -23.85 -1.81
CA LYS A 75 -1.98 -24.89 -2.38
C LYS A 75 -2.49 -25.87 -1.31
N LYS A 76 -1.59 -26.37 -0.46
CA LYS A 76 -1.95 -27.25 0.66
C LYS A 76 -3.08 -26.66 1.51
N VAL A 77 -3.00 -25.37 1.81
CA VAL A 77 -4.03 -24.69 2.62
C VAL A 77 -5.35 -24.59 1.86
N VAL A 78 -5.36 -24.10 0.62
CA VAL A 78 -6.62 -23.90 -0.12
C VAL A 78 -7.29 -25.21 -0.53
N GLU A 79 -6.51 -26.27 -0.76
CA GLU A 79 -7.01 -27.61 -1.05
C GLU A 79 -7.56 -28.32 0.20
N SER A 80 -7.19 -27.88 1.41
CA SER A 80 -7.75 -28.39 2.67
C SER A 80 -9.12 -27.81 3.02
N VAL A 81 -9.61 -26.82 2.26
CA VAL A 81 -10.91 -26.18 2.49
C VAL A 81 -12.03 -27.10 2.02
N ASP A 82 -13.00 -27.37 2.90
CA ASP A 82 -14.22 -28.08 2.55
C ASP A 82 -15.10 -27.21 1.64
N LEU A 83 -15.57 -27.76 0.51
CA LEU A 83 -16.42 -27.04 -0.43
C LEU A 83 -17.76 -26.63 0.17
N SER A 84 -18.24 -27.32 1.22
CA SER A 84 -19.44 -26.91 1.96
C SER A 84 -19.25 -25.61 2.76
N ASP A 85 -18.00 -25.23 3.07
CA ASP A 85 -17.68 -23.96 3.74
C ASP A 85 -17.57 -22.77 2.77
N VAL A 86 -17.61 -23.02 1.46
CA VAL A 86 -17.44 -22.01 0.40
C VAL A 86 -18.78 -21.31 0.11
N SER A 87 -18.77 -19.97 0.07
CA SER A 87 -19.97 -19.15 -0.17
C SER A 87 -20.26 -18.84 -1.64
N CYS A 88 -19.35 -19.21 -2.53
CA CYS A 88 -19.43 -18.96 -3.97
C CYS A 88 -19.50 -20.28 -4.74
N THR A 89 -19.64 -20.19 -6.07
CA THR A 89 -19.59 -21.39 -6.92
C THR A 89 -18.22 -22.05 -6.83
N GLU A 90 -18.16 -23.37 -6.97
CA GLU A 90 -16.90 -24.13 -7.01
C GLU A 90 -15.96 -23.60 -8.11
N ALA A 91 -16.51 -23.20 -9.26
CA ALA A 91 -15.76 -22.56 -10.32
C ALA A 91 -15.15 -21.21 -9.89
N SER A 92 -15.90 -20.38 -9.16
CA SER A 92 -15.37 -19.11 -8.62
C SER A 92 -14.29 -19.35 -7.57
N TRP A 93 -14.44 -20.36 -6.71
CA TRP A 93 -13.45 -20.72 -5.71
C TRP A 93 -12.17 -21.22 -6.36
N THR A 94 -12.31 -22.21 -7.24
CA THR A 94 -11.21 -22.86 -7.94
C THR A 94 -10.46 -21.90 -8.85
N GLY A 95 -11.18 -21.07 -9.61
CA GLY A 95 -10.59 -20.02 -10.43
C GLY A 95 -9.82 -18.99 -9.59
N CYS A 96 -10.36 -18.60 -8.44
CA CYS A 96 -9.72 -17.64 -7.54
C CYS A 96 -8.37 -18.16 -7.03
N TRP A 97 -8.34 -19.32 -6.38
CA TRP A 97 -7.08 -19.79 -5.79
C TRP A 97 -6.06 -20.23 -6.85
N LYS A 98 -6.49 -20.81 -7.99
CA LYS A 98 -5.57 -21.17 -9.09
C LYS A 98 -4.90 -19.94 -9.71
N TYR A 99 -5.66 -18.86 -9.93
CA TYR A 99 -5.10 -17.60 -10.41
C TYR A 99 -4.06 -17.04 -9.44
N ASN A 100 -4.37 -17.03 -8.15
CA ASN A 100 -3.45 -16.54 -7.12
C ASN A 100 -2.20 -17.44 -6.98
N ALA A 101 -2.34 -18.76 -7.09
CA ALA A 101 -1.19 -19.68 -7.09
C ALA A 101 -0.25 -19.42 -8.28
N LYS A 102 -0.80 -19.14 -9.47
CA LYS A 102 -0.01 -18.74 -10.64
C LYS A 102 0.79 -17.46 -10.36
N LEU A 103 0.15 -16.42 -9.80
CA LEU A 103 0.83 -15.17 -9.44
C LEU A 103 1.94 -15.40 -8.41
N ILE A 104 1.71 -16.25 -7.41
CA ILE A 104 2.74 -16.62 -6.43
C ILE A 104 3.94 -17.24 -7.12
N ARG A 105 3.72 -18.24 -7.99
CA ARG A 105 4.78 -18.92 -8.75
C ARG A 105 5.58 -17.97 -9.63
N GLU A 106 4.91 -17.01 -10.26
CA GLU A 106 5.55 -15.96 -11.07
C GLU A 106 6.33 -14.92 -10.21
N GLY A 107 6.36 -15.12 -8.90
CA GLY A 107 7.05 -14.27 -7.94
C GLY A 107 6.34 -12.96 -7.69
N ASP A 108 5.04 -12.87 -7.99
CA ASP A 108 4.31 -11.61 -7.97
C ASP A 108 4.06 -11.07 -6.56
N LEU A 109 4.15 -11.95 -5.57
CA LEU A 109 4.07 -11.61 -4.15
C LEU A 109 5.45 -11.55 -3.48
N HIS A 110 6.49 -12.12 -4.09
CA HIS A 110 7.79 -12.27 -3.46
C HIS A 110 8.59 -10.96 -3.52
N VAL A 111 9.11 -10.55 -2.36
CA VAL A 111 10.01 -9.40 -2.20
C VAL A 111 11.25 -9.89 -1.43
N PRO A 112 12.45 -9.92 -2.04
CA PRO A 112 13.64 -10.54 -1.46
C PRO A 112 14.09 -9.92 -0.13
N ASN A 113 13.92 -8.60 0.01
CA ASN A 113 14.10 -7.88 1.25
C ASN A 113 12.78 -7.21 1.58
N ASN A 114 12.02 -7.81 2.50
CA ASN A 114 10.78 -7.19 2.97
C ASN A 114 11.03 -6.20 4.13
N ASP A 115 12.27 -6.01 4.54
CA ASP A 115 12.69 -5.09 5.59
C ASP A 115 13.24 -3.79 4.98
N TYR A 116 12.67 -2.67 5.41
CA TYR A 116 13.16 -1.34 5.14
C TYR A 116 13.83 -0.79 6.39
N ARG A 117 15.07 -0.31 6.26
CA ARG A 117 15.81 0.36 7.34
C ARG A 117 15.92 1.85 7.01
N GLU A 118 15.36 2.70 7.87
CA GLU A 118 15.69 4.14 7.88
C GLU A 118 16.76 4.40 8.94
N ASP A 119 18.03 4.50 8.53
CA ASP A 119 19.19 4.76 9.41
C ASP A 119 19.08 4.04 10.77
N ARG A 120 19.30 4.74 11.90
CA ARG A 120 19.34 4.19 13.26
C ARG A 120 18.01 3.61 13.76
N ALA A 121 16.96 3.51 12.93
CA ALA A 121 15.67 2.94 13.31
C ALA A 121 15.64 1.41 13.20
N LYS A 122 14.75 0.78 13.98
CA LYS A 122 14.46 -0.65 13.86
C LYS A 122 13.95 -0.95 12.44
N PRO A 123 14.31 -2.10 11.85
CA PRO A 123 13.78 -2.52 10.55
C PRO A 123 12.26 -2.49 10.54
N VAL A 124 11.69 -1.80 9.57
CA VAL A 124 10.24 -1.71 9.32
C VAL A 124 9.92 -2.58 8.13
N ARG A 125 9.01 -3.54 8.29
CA ARG A 125 8.62 -4.41 7.18
C ARG A 125 7.76 -3.68 6.16
N ILE A 126 8.22 -3.66 4.91
CA ILE A 126 7.55 -3.10 3.71
C ILE A 126 6.16 -3.73 3.52
N VAL A 127 6.01 -5.00 3.94
CA VAL A 127 4.75 -5.76 3.86
C VAL A 127 4.16 -5.99 5.25
N ALA A 128 4.43 -5.10 6.21
CA ALA A 128 3.75 -5.12 7.49
C ALA A 128 2.27 -4.79 7.27
N THR A 129 1.44 -5.82 7.25
CA THR A 129 -0.02 -5.72 7.14
C THR A 129 -0.60 -4.68 8.12
N SER A 130 0.03 -4.51 9.28
CA SER A 130 -0.36 -3.56 10.33
C SER A 130 -0.23 -2.08 9.96
N GLN A 131 0.65 -1.70 9.03
CA GLN A 131 0.82 -0.30 8.64
C GLN A 131 -0.27 0.14 7.64
N LEU A 132 -0.54 -0.67 6.62
CA LEU A 132 -1.65 -0.46 5.70
C LEU A 132 -2.99 -0.58 6.43
N GLU A 133 -3.15 -1.57 7.31
CA GLU A 133 -4.33 -1.70 8.17
C GLU A 133 -4.47 -0.51 9.13
N GLY A 134 -3.37 -0.02 9.71
CA GLY A 134 -3.36 1.16 10.56
C GLY A 134 -3.79 2.42 9.81
N PHE A 135 -3.29 2.62 8.59
CA PHE A 135 -3.68 3.72 7.73
C PHE A 135 -5.14 3.60 7.27
N HIS A 136 -5.56 2.42 6.79
CA HIS A 136 -6.95 2.16 6.40
C HIS A 136 -7.92 2.28 7.58
N SER A 137 -7.54 1.84 8.78
CA SER A 137 -8.33 1.97 10.00
C SER A 137 -8.42 3.43 10.45
N ALA A 138 -7.32 4.19 10.37
CA ALA A 138 -7.32 5.61 10.65
C ALA A 138 -8.17 6.38 9.63
N LEU A 139 -8.03 6.07 8.34
CA LEU A 139 -8.84 6.65 7.27
C LEU A 139 -10.31 6.28 7.41
N LYS A 140 -10.63 5.02 7.69
CA LYS A 140 -12.01 4.58 7.95
C LYS A 140 -12.59 5.24 9.19
N LYS A 141 -11.82 5.45 10.27
CA LYS A 141 -12.27 6.21 11.45
C LYS A 141 -12.47 7.68 11.13
N LEU A 142 -11.64 8.25 10.25
CA LEU A 142 -11.76 9.63 9.78
C LEU A 142 -12.98 9.82 8.87
N LEU A 143 -13.20 8.90 7.93
CA LEU A 143 -14.30 8.88 6.96
C LEU A 143 -15.63 8.33 7.52
N ASN A 144 -15.60 7.60 8.63
CA ASN A 144 -16.81 7.23 9.39
C ASN A 144 -17.45 8.45 10.07
N ARG A 145 -16.78 9.60 10.08
CA ARG A 145 -17.44 10.90 10.25
C ARG A 145 -17.90 11.32 8.87
N SER A 146 -19.18 11.64 8.70
CA SER A 146 -19.70 12.12 7.41
C SER A 146 -18.97 13.39 6.98
N LEU A 147 -17.91 13.22 6.21
CA LEU A 147 -17.20 14.28 5.51
C LEU A 147 -17.67 14.22 4.05
N SER A 148 -17.89 15.38 3.43
CA SER A 148 -18.12 15.38 1.99
C SER A 148 -16.89 14.82 1.27
N VAL A 149 -17.11 14.21 0.11
CA VAL A 149 -16.03 13.68 -0.75
C VAL A 149 -14.97 14.76 -0.99
N ASP A 150 -15.39 16.00 -1.21
CA ASP A 150 -14.49 17.15 -1.42
C ASP A 150 -13.59 17.42 -0.20
N VAL A 151 -14.13 17.35 1.01
CA VAL A 151 -13.33 17.54 2.24
C VAL A 151 -12.36 16.38 2.43
N GLY A 152 -12.78 15.15 2.16
CA GLY A 152 -11.92 13.97 2.20
C GLY A 152 -10.74 14.08 1.23
N MET A 153 -11.00 14.51 0.00
CA MET A 153 -9.96 14.70 -1.04
C MET A 153 -8.99 15.82 -0.66
N ARG A 154 -9.48 16.96 -0.15
CA ARG A 154 -8.61 18.06 0.31
C ARG A 154 -7.70 17.64 1.46
N ILE A 155 -8.19 16.83 2.39
CA ILE A 155 -7.35 16.30 3.47
C ILE A 155 -6.23 15.43 2.89
N LEU A 156 -6.56 14.55 1.94
CA LEU A 156 -5.58 13.70 1.26
C LEU A 156 -4.52 14.54 0.52
N ASP A 157 -4.92 15.57 -0.20
CA ASP A 157 -4.00 16.49 -0.89
C ASP A 157 -3.02 17.14 0.08
N VAL A 158 -3.50 17.63 1.23
CA VAL A 158 -2.64 18.21 2.28
C VAL A 158 -1.64 17.19 2.82
N PHE A 159 -2.06 15.94 3.02
CA PHE A 159 -1.15 14.87 3.47
C PHE A 159 -0.10 14.52 2.41
N ILE A 160 -0.48 14.44 1.13
CA ILE A 160 0.43 14.16 0.01
C ILE A 160 1.45 15.28 -0.13
N VAL A 161 1.00 16.55 -0.13
CA VAL A 161 1.90 17.71 -0.19
C VAL A 161 2.85 17.69 1.01
N ARG A 162 2.35 17.55 2.23
CA ARG A 162 3.20 17.50 3.43
C ARG A 162 4.21 16.34 3.39
N HIS A 163 3.83 15.18 2.88
CA HIS A 163 4.73 14.04 2.71
C HIS A 163 5.83 14.36 1.68
N ASN A 164 5.46 14.83 0.49
CA ASN A 164 6.41 15.17 -0.57
C ASN A 164 7.41 16.23 -0.12
N LEU A 165 6.96 17.25 0.64
CA LEU A 165 7.85 18.28 1.18
C LEU A 165 8.82 17.72 2.20
N ARG A 166 8.36 16.86 3.11
CA ARG A 166 9.27 16.21 4.08
C ARG A 166 10.32 15.34 3.38
N MET A 167 9.89 14.55 2.41
CA MET A 167 10.79 13.68 1.64
C MET A 167 11.76 14.51 0.79
N GLY A 168 11.27 15.57 0.14
CA GLY A 168 12.13 16.47 -0.62
C GLY A 168 13.15 17.20 0.23
N THR A 169 12.82 17.61 1.47
CA THR A 169 13.81 18.14 2.42
C THR A 169 14.85 17.07 2.78
N LYS A 170 14.41 15.86 3.13
CA LYS A 170 15.29 14.74 3.50
C LYS A 170 16.30 14.39 2.40
N PHE A 171 15.91 14.52 1.13
CA PHE A 171 16.76 14.18 -0.03
C PHE A 171 17.35 15.39 -0.75
N GLY A 172 17.22 16.61 -0.20
CA GLY A 172 17.73 17.83 -0.85
C GLY A 172 17.09 18.15 -2.21
N ARG A 173 15.85 17.69 -2.44
CA ARG A 173 15.08 17.90 -3.68
C ARG A 173 14.08 19.05 -3.60
N ASN A 174 13.85 19.60 -2.40
CA ASN A 174 13.05 20.80 -2.27
C ASN A 174 13.81 22.01 -2.83
N PRO A 175 13.13 22.96 -3.48
CA PRO A 175 13.77 24.21 -3.85
C PRO A 175 14.33 24.92 -2.61
N SER A 176 15.50 25.56 -2.73
CA SER A 176 16.09 26.35 -1.65
C SER A 176 15.41 27.72 -1.61
N PHE A 177 14.99 28.15 -0.42
CA PHE A 177 14.40 29.47 -0.17
C PHE A 177 15.26 30.27 0.82
N GLY A 178 16.58 30.12 0.74
CA GLY A 178 17.53 30.73 1.68
C GLY A 178 17.44 30.07 3.06
N GLU A 179 17.27 30.87 4.11
CA GLU A 179 17.25 30.40 5.51
C GLU A 179 15.89 29.83 5.96
N ILE A 180 14.84 29.96 5.13
CA ILE A 180 13.48 29.54 5.49
C ILE A 180 13.18 28.20 4.81
N ASP A 181 12.75 27.20 5.59
CA ASP A 181 12.31 25.94 5.02
C ASP A 181 10.94 26.10 4.33
N PHE A 182 10.72 25.30 3.29
CA PHE A 182 9.51 25.43 2.46
C PHE A 182 8.19 25.23 3.24
N VAL A 183 8.19 24.45 4.33
CA VAL A 183 6.98 24.26 5.15
C VAL A 183 6.66 25.55 5.89
N SER A 184 7.66 26.18 6.50
CA SER A 184 7.51 27.49 7.14
C SER A 184 7.10 28.58 6.15
N LEU A 185 7.67 28.58 4.93
CA LEU A 185 7.29 29.51 3.87
C LEU A 185 5.83 29.31 3.41
N ALA A 186 5.41 28.06 3.18
CA ALA A 186 4.04 27.76 2.76
C ALA A 186 3.02 28.11 3.87
N GLN A 187 3.36 27.87 5.14
CA GLN A 187 2.54 28.27 6.28
C GLN A 187 2.42 29.79 6.38
N ALA A 188 3.54 30.52 6.22
CA ALA A 188 3.52 31.98 6.19
C ALA A 188 2.65 32.50 5.03
N ALA A 189 2.79 31.94 3.82
CA ALA A 189 1.98 32.32 2.66
C ALA A 189 0.47 32.09 2.87
N ILE A 190 0.09 30.99 3.54
CA ILE A 190 -1.31 30.70 3.88
C ILE A 190 -1.83 31.67 4.97
N LEU A 191 -1.00 32.00 5.97
CA LEU A 191 -1.37 32.95 7.02
C LEU A 191 -1.42 34.40 6.52
N SER A 192 -0.70 34.71 5.44
CA SER A 192 -0.71 36.02 4.78
C SER A 192 -1.73 36.12 3.63
N GLN A 193 -2.55 35.09 3.40
CA GLN A 193 -3.55 35.10 2.33
C GLN A 193 -4.58 36.21 2.60
N GLY A 194 -4.60 37.23 1.74
CA GLY A 194 -5.46 38.42 1.86
C GLY A 194 -4.85 39.61 2.61
N VAL A 195 -3.60 39.51 3.09
CA VAL A 195 -2.90 40.60 3.82
C VAL A 195 -1.78 41.22 2.97
N LEU A 196 -1.41 40.61 1.84
CA LEU A 196 -0.41 41.19 0.94
C LEU A 196 -1.02 42.41 0.23
N PRO A 197 -0.48 43.63 0.44
CA PRO A 197 -0.84 44.75 -0.43
C PRO A 197 -0.48 44.39 -1.87
N GLU A 198 -1.31 44.82 -2.83
CA GLU A 198 -0.95 44.73 -4.25
C GLU A 198 0.41 45.39 -4.43
N SER A 199 1.44 44.58 -4.64
CA SER A 199 2.75 45.09 -5.02
C SER A 199 2.59 45.86 -6.32
N PRO A 200 3.08 47.11 -6.43
CA PRO A 200 3.08 47.79 -7.71
C PRO A 200 3.93 46.95 -8.65
N GLN A 201 3.27 46.37 -9.65
CA GLN A 201 3.94 45.65 -10.73
C GLN A 201 5.00 46.59 -11.30
N LEU A 202 6.27 46.29 -11.06
CA LEU A 202 7.37 46.93 -11.76
C LEU A 202 7.23 46.55 -13.23
N ALA A 203 6.63 47.45 -14.00
CA ALA A 203 6.74 47.46 -15.44
C ALA A 203 8.23 47.61 -15.78
N PHE A 204 8.83 46.54 -16.28
CA PHE A 204 10.13 46.64 -16.93
C PHE A 204 9.95 47.44 -18.21
N VAL A 205 10.59 48.62 -18.27
CA VAL A 205 10.93 49.34 -19.50
C VAL A 205 12.37 48.96 -19.86
#